data_AF-A0A1G7LYH7-F1
#
_entry.id   AF-A0A1G7LYH7-F1
#
_cell.length_a   1.000
_cell.length_b   1.000
_cell.length_c   1.000
_cell.angle_alpha   90.00
_cell.angle_beta   90.00
_cell.angle_gamma   90.00
#
_symmetry.space_group_name_H-M   'P 1'
#
loop_
_entity.id
_entity.type
_entity.pdbx_description
1 polymer ?
#
loop_
_entity_poly.entity_id
_entity_poly.type
_entity_poly.pdbx_seq_one_letter_code
_entity_poly.pdbx_strand_id
1 'polypeptide(L)'
;MNLKYAIYTGVLIGATLIQGSASAQNKPGGTRPTATAATIPTAYTNTSINYIRTWEPDMPLADTSLVTSSDRKIRQVKQTTQYFDGLGRPLQTVSKGISPNGKDLIVPVVYDEYGRESYKYLPFVQQTSSDGKFKSDPFNAQSIFYKNGLLNPGVAGENIFYTKVEYEQSPLNRPLKSYAPGNSWVTRPIENRYAVNAVSDSVRLWNMGAILPTSTSNYGAGQLEKNVVLDEQGNQLIEFRDKEDRLILKKTQISSNPGTGHVGWLCTYYVYDDLGNLRFVIPPLAVEAIKGTWAINDGIADQLCFQYQYDVRQRMIVKKVPGVGQIFMVYDVRDRLVFTQDSVQRAKSPMEWMVTFYDGLNRPVMTGIYQGKSTRAALQATMNTATSLQPISYIASAKADLALYSHEGNSSYTATNSISMLAGFDTGSSGVTAMEINPNAAGEHHDHKCDESFAQYTNISADAFDIYVL
;
A
#
# COMPACT_ATOMS: atom_id res chain seq x y z
N MET A 1 16.57 -7.24 90.44
CA MET A 1 15.26 -7.91 90.61
C MET A 1 14.22 -7.11 89.83
N ASN A 2 13.59 -7.53 88.75
CA ASN A 2 13.71 -8.71 87.88
C ASN A 2 13.15 -8.30 86.50
N LEU A 3 13.92 -8.53 85.44
CA LEU A 3 13.47 -8.55 84.04
C LEU A 3 12.57 -9.77 83.81
N LYS A 4 11.39 -9.62 83.18
CA LYS A 4 10.73 -10.63 82.31
C LYS A 4 9.79 -9.91 81.33
N TYR A 5 10.25 -9.64 80.09
CA TYR A 5 10.09 -10.44 78.86
C TYR A 5 8.67 -10.48 78.29
N ALA A 6 8.52 -9.82 77.13
CA ALA A 6 7.34 -9.72 76.31
C ALA A 6 7.12 -11.00 75.48
N ILE A 7 5.86 -11.37 75.31
CA ILE A 7 5.40 -12.27 74.25
C ILE A 7 4.23 -11.54 73.59
N TYR A 8 4.47 -10.96 72.41
CA TYR A 8 3.40 -10.55 71.50
C TYR A 8 3.46 -11.47 70.29
N THR A 9 2.43 -12.30 70.20
CA THR A 9 2.09 -13.16 69.07
C THR A 9 1.91 -12.31 67.80
N GLY A 10 2.80 -12.48 66.84
CA GLY A 10 2.63 -11.92 65.50
C GLY A 10 1.48 -12.63 64.79
N VAL A 11 0.36 -11.94 64.61
CA VAL A 11 -0.71 -12.35 63.69
C VAL A 11 -0.22 -12.03 62.28
N LEU A 12 0.06 -13.07 61.50
CA LEU A 12 0.36 -12.97 60.08
C LEU A 12 -0.94 -12.62 59.34
N ILE A 13 -1.17 -11.33 59.09
CA ILE A 13 -2.28 -10.88 58.23
C ILE A 13 -1.86 -11.19 56.79
N GLY A 14 -2.40 -12.28 56.24
CA GLY A 14 -2.27 -12.60 54.82
C GLY A 14 -2.99 -11.54 53.99
N ALA A 15 -2.23 -10.60 53.43
CA ALA A 15 -2.73 -9.71 52.39
C ALA A 15 -2.89 -10.52 51.10
N THR A 16 -4.10 -11.00 50.83
CA THR A 16 -4.48 -11.48 49.50
C THR A 16 -4.42 -10.32 48.52
N LEU A 17 -3.35 -10.25 47.73
CA LEU A 17 -3.26 -9.42 46.53
C LEU A 17 -4.26 -9.96 45.50
N ILE A 18 -5.49 -9.45 45.54
CA ILE A 18 -6.44 -9.60 44.43
C ILE A 18 -5.88 -8.77 43.28
N GLN A 19 -5.29 -9.43 42.29
CA GLN A 19 -4.97 -8.78 41.01
C GLN A 19 -6.28 -8.47 40.29
N GLY A 20 -6.86 -7.31 40.59
CA GLY A 20 -7.95 -6.73 39.83
C GLY A 20 -7.43 -6.32 38.45
N SER A 21 -7.65 -7.17 37.44
CA SER A 21 -7.47 -6.76 36.05
C SER A 21 -8.61 -5.80 35.70
N ALA A 22 -8.38 -4.49 35.85
CA ALA A 22 -9.30 -3.48 35.35
C ALA A 22 -9.25 -3.47 33.82
N SER A 23 -10.07 -4.30 33.19
CA SER A 23 -10.36 -4.14 31.76
C SER A 23 -11.28 -2.93 31.63
N ALA A 24 -10.73 -1.76 31.35
CA ALA A 24 -11.52 -0.61 30.94
C ALA A 24 -12.06 -0.86 29.53
N GLN A 25 -13.18 -1.59 29.43
CA GLN A 25 -13.96 -1.59 28.20
C GLN A 25 -14.72 -0.27 28.18
N ASN A 26 -14.40 0.59 27.21
CA ASN A 26 -15.22 1.75 26.90
C ASN A 26 -16.61 1.22 26.49
N LYS A 27 -17.54 1.11 27.44
CA LYS A 27 -18.95 0.85 27.13
C LYS A 27 -19.45 2.13 26.49
N PRO A 28 -19.70 2.18 25.18
CA PRO A 28 -20.26 3.37 24.59
C PRO A 28 -21.61 3.61 25.28
N GLY A 29 -21.75 4.72 25.98
CA GLY A 29 -23.02 5.12 26.56
C GLY A 29 -24.00 5.41 25.43
N GLY A 30 -25.09 4.63 25.34
CA GLY A 30 -26.13 4.81 24.34
C GLY A 30 -27.07 3.61 24.25
N THR A 31 -28.32 3.85 23.88
CA THR A 31 -29.24 2.78 23.46
C THR A 31 -28.87 2.37 22.03
N ARG A 32 -28.56 1.09 21.82
CA ARG A 32 -28.32 0.55 20.48
C ARG A 32 -29.63 0.64 19.69
N PRO A 33 -29.64 1.21 18.47
CA PRO A 33 -30.85 1.25 17.67
C PRO A 33 -31.29 -0.17 17.30
N THR A 34 -32.60 -0.38 17.24
CA THR A 34 -33.17 -1.62 16.74
C THR A 34 -33.25 -1.54 15.22
N ALA A 35 -32.66 -2.51 14.52
CA ALA A 35 -32.80 -2.64 13.09
C ALA A 35 -33.36 -4.03 12.73
N THR A 36 -34.15 -4.07 11.65
CA THR A 36 -34.71 -5.30 11.08
C THR A 36 -33.77 -5.83 10.02
N ALA A 37 -33.30 -7.06 10.19
CA ALA A 37 -32.48 -7.74 9.19
C ALA A 37 -33.30 -8.11 7.94
N ALA A 38 -32.63 -8.17 6.79
CA ALA A 38 -33.20 -8.79 5.61
C ALA A 38 -33.51 -10.28 5.88
N THR A 39 -34.47 -10.83 5.13
CA THR A 39 -34.79 -12.25 5.19
C THR A 39 -33.52 -13.07 4.96
N ILE A 40 -33.25 -14.04 5.84
CA ILE A 40 -32.08 -14.90 5.71
C ILE A 40 -32.22 -15.70 4.40
N PRO A 41 -31.21 -15.68 3.51
CA PRO A 41 -31.23 -16.47 2.29
C PRO A 41 -31.44 -17.96 2.59
N THR A 42 -32.11 -18.65 1.68
CA THR A 42 -32.30 -20.10 1.80
C THR A 42 -30.96 -20.82 1.72
N ALA A 43 -30.90 -22.01 2.34
CA ALA A 43 -29.75 -22.90 2.19
C ALA A 43 -29.46 -23.18 0.70
N TYR A 44 -28.19 -23.38 0.37
CA TYR A 44 -27.80 -23.77 -0.97
C TYR A 44 -28.41 -25.12 -1.34
N THR A 45 -29.10 -25.16 -2.49
CA THR A 45 -29.75 -26.36 -3.02
C THR A 45 -28.96 -27.04 -4.14
N ASN A 46 -27.75 -26.53 -4.45
CA ASN A 46 -26.92 -27.01 -5.55
C ASN A 46 -26.46 -28.45 -5.30
N THR A 47 -26.76 -29.34 -6.24
CA THR A 47 -26.38 -30.77 -6.19
C THR A 47 -24.98 -31.04 -6.73
N SER A 48 -24.38 -30.09 -7.47
CA SER A 48 -23.02 -30.14 -7.98
C SER A 48 -22.33 -28.80 -7.75
N ILE A 49 -21.15 -28.83 -7.11
CA ILE A 49 -20.41 -27.65 -6.68
C ILE A 49 -18.97 -27.81 -7.12
N ASN A 50 -18.47 -26.83 -7.89
CA ASN A 50 -17.06 -26.77 -8.27
C ASN A 50 -16.25 -26.12 -7.14
N TYR A 51 -14.96 -26.43 -7.02
CA TYR A 51 -14.12 -25.77 -6.05
C TYR A 51 -12.67 -25.62 -6.50
N ILE A 52 -12.00 -24.61 -5.97
CA ILE A 52 -10.55 -24.45 -6.00
C ILE A 52 -10.05 -24.57 -4.56
N ARG A 53 -9.09 -25.47 -4.34
CA ARG A 53 -8.48 -25.68 -3.04
C ARG A 53 -7.00 -25.32 -3.10
N THR A 54 -6.59 -24.46 -2.18
CA THR A 54 -5.22 -23.98 -2.04
C THR A 54 -4.66 -24.49 -0.72
N TRP A 55 -3.43 -25.00 -0.78
CA TRP A 55 -2.65 -25.39 0.39
C TRP A 55 -1.42 -24.50 0.48
N GLU A 56 -1.20 -23.90 1.63
CA GLU A 56 -0.08 -23.00 1.89
C GLU A 56 0.76 -23.58 3.03
N PRO A 57 1.96 -24.12 2.73
CA PRO A 57 2.90 -24.59 3.73
C PRO A 57 3.49 -23.44 4.55
N ASP A 58 3.39 -23.54 5.88
CA ASP A 58 4.03 -22.63 6.83
C ASP A 58 5.37 -23.19 7.34
N MET A 59 5.94 -24.17 6.63
CA MET A 59 7.22 -24.78 6.97
C MET A 59 7.94 -25.32 5.72
N PRO A 60 9.27 -25.49 5.78
CA PRO A 60 10.02 -26.10 4.68
C PRO A 60 9.50 -27.50 4.38
N LEU A 61 9.13 -27.74 3.11
CA LEU A 61 8.72 -29.03 2.60
C LEU A 61 9.54 -29.34 1.34
N ALA A 62 10.15 -30.52 1.31
CA ALA A 62 10.95 -30.97 0.17
C ALA A 62 10.10 -31.66 -0.92
N ASP A 63 8.91 -32.15 -0.57
CA ASP A 63 8.02 -32.88 -1.48
C ASP A 63 6.61 -32.26 -1.47
N THR A 64 6.10 -32.00 -2.67
CA THR A 64 4.74 -31.52 -2.95
C THR A 64 3.65 -32.46 -2.44
N SER A 65 3.87 -33.79 -2.43
CA SER A 65 2.87 -34.76 -1.96
C SER A 65 2.53 -34.59 -0.46
N LEU A 66 3.52 -34.11 0.30
CA LEU A 66 3.41 -33.86 1.73
C LEU A 66 2.53 -32.65 2.05
N VAL A 67 2.35 -31.74 1.10
CA VAL A 67 1.50 -30.55 1.24
C VAL A 67 0.03 -30.96 1.39
N THR A 68 -0.43 -31.97 0.64
CA THR A 68 -1.84 -32.39 0.59
C THR A 68 -2.18 -33.58 1.49
N SER A 69 -1.21 -34.12 2.24
CA SER A 69 -1.43 -35.28 3.12
C SER A 69 -2.47 -35.00 4.21
N SER A 70 -3.34 -35.98 4.48
CA SER A 70 -4.35 -35.94 5.54
C SER A 70 -3.77 -35.88 6.96
N ASP A 71 -2.50 -36.26 7.12
CA ASP A 71 -1.81 -36.27 8.41
C ASP A 71 -1.29 -34.89 8.83
N ARG A 72 -1.34 -33.90 7.91
CA ARG A 72 -0.85 -32.56 8.16
C ARG A 72 -1.78 -31.80 9.10
N LYS A 73 -1.16 -31.17 10.11
CA LYS A 73 -1.86 -30.26 11.02
C LYS A 73 -2.07 -28.91 10.32
N ILE A 74 -3.15 -28.22 10.66
CA ILE A 74 -3.48 -26.88 10.13
C ILE A 74 -2.34 -25.85 10.34
N ARG A 75 -1.56 -26.00 11.44
CA ARG A 75 -0.40 -25.15 11.72
C ARG A 75 0.81 -25.39 10.79
N GLN A 76 0.83 -26.51 10.08
CA GLN A 76 1.92 -26.87 9.16
C GLN A 76 1.55 -26.52 7.72
N VAL A 77 0.30 -26.79 7.36
CA VAL A 77 -0.25 -26.47 6.04
C VAL A 77 -1.64 -25.90 6.23
N LYS A 78 -1.82 -24.63 5.84
CA LYS A 78 -3.13 -23.99 5.82
C LYS A 78 -3.89 -24.46 4.59
N GLN A 79 -5.20 -24.67 4.74
CA GLN A 79 -6.06 -25.09 3.65
C GLN A 79 -7.22 -24.11 3.51
N THR A 80 -7.38 -23.56 2.31
CA THR A 80 -8.52 -22.71 1.95
C THR A 80 -9.21 -23.29 0.72
N THR A 81 -10.53 -23.41 0.76
CA THR A 81 -11.35 -23.91 -0.35
C THR A 81 -12.37 -22.86 -0.75
N GLN A 82 -12.31 -22.41 -2.00
CA GLN A 82 -13.32 -21.56 -2.62
C GLN A 82 -14.27 -22.44 -3.41
N TYR A 83 -15.56 -22.35 -3.12
CA TYR A 83 -16.61 -23.11 -3.81
C TYR A 83 -17.33 -22.21 -4.80
N PHE A 84 -17.70 -22.74 -5.95
CA PHE A 84 -18.29 -22.02 -7.07
C PHE A 84 -19.61 -22.68 -7.50
N ASP A 85 -20.50 -21.88 -8.06
CA ASP A 85 -21.70 -22.37 -8.73
C ASP A 85 -21.39 -22.90 -10.14
N GLY A 86 -22.43 -23.35 -10.86
CA GLY A 86 -22.30 -23.85 -12.23
C GLY A 86 -21.89 -22.80 -13.27
N LEU A 87 -21.94 -21.51 -12.92
CA LEU A 87 -21.52 -20.38 -13.76
C LEU A 87 -20.12 -19.87 -13.38
N GLY A 88 -19.44 -20.52 -12.41
CA GLY A 88 -18.11 -20.12 -11.94
C GLY A 88 -18.12 -18.95 -10.96
N ARG A 89 -19.27 -18.56 -10.38
CA ARG A 89 -19.35 -17.50 -9.37
C ARG A 89 -19.09 -18.08 -7.97
N PRO A 90 -18.30 -17.43 -7.11
CA PRO A 90 -18.05 -17.88 -5.75
C PRO A 90 -19.33 -18.00 -4.90
N LEU A 91 -19.56 -19.15 -4.29
CA LEU A 91 -20.64 -19.36 -3.32
C LEU A 91 -20.15 -19.16 -1.88
N GLN A 92 -19.01 -19.74 -1.52
CA GLN A 92 -18.42 -19.54 -0.21
C GLN A 92 -16.93 -19.84 -0.22
N THR A 93 -16.20 -19.20 0.68
CA THR A 93 -14.80 -19.53 0.98
C THR A 93 -14.72 -20.14 2.37
N VAL A 94 -14.08 -21.31 2.49
CA VAL A 94 -13.87 -22.03 3.75
C VAL A 94 -12.38 -22.14 4.04
N SER A 95 -11.92 -21.50 5.11
CA SER A 95 -10.57 -21.65 5.65
C SER A 95 -10.61 -22.65 6.80
N LYS A 96 -9.97 -23.81 6.60
CA LYS A 96 -10.09 -24.96 7.50
C LYS A 96 -9.38 -24.71 8.82
N GLY A 97 -10.13 -24.82 9.92
CA GLY A 97 -9.61 -24.83 11.29
C GLY A 97 -8.70 -23.66 11.71
N ILE A 98 -8.87 -22.49 11.09
CA ILE A 98 -8.02 -21.30 11.35
C ILE A 98 -8.38 -20.57 12.66
N SER A 99 -9.57 -20.81 13.22
CA SER A 99 -9.97 -20.17 14.48
C SER A 99 -9.18 -20.72 15.68
N PRO A 100 -9.11 -19.99 16.82
CA PRO A 100 -8.37 -20.44 18.00
C PRO A 100 -8.76 -21.83 18.52
N ASN A 101 -10.02 -22.22 18.33
CA ASN A 101 -10.56 -23.53 18.74
C ASN A 101 -10.50 -24.58 17.61
N GLY A 102 -9.74 -24.33 16.53
CA GLY A 102 -9.59 -25.25 15.41
C GLY A 102 -10.84 -25.43 14.55
N LYS A 103 -11.78 -24.48 14.60
CA LYS A 103 -13.00 -24.46 13.76
C LYS A 103 -12.80 -23.70 12.46
N ASP A 104 -13.59 -24.06 11.46
CA ASP A 104 -13.55 -23.46 10.12
C ASP A 104 -14.04 -22.00 10.15
N LEU A 105 -13.39 -21.14 9.37
CA LEU A 105 -13.85 -19.78 9.08
C LEU A 105 -14.50 -19.76 7.69
N ILE A 106 -15.72 -19.24 7.59
CA ILE A 106 -16.53 -19.26 6.37
C ILE A 106 -16.91 -17.83 5.99
N VAL A 107 -16.77 -17.53 4.71
CA VAL A 107 -17.27 -16.31 4.07
C VAL A 107 -18.33 -16.72 3.03
N PRO A 108 -19.63 -16.64 3.35
CA PRO A 108 -20.67 -16.96 2.39
C PRO A 108 -20.97 -15.78 1.46
N VAL A 109 -21.37 -16.10 0.24
CA VAL A 109 -21.72 -15.14 -0.81
C VAL A 109 -23.10 -15.49 -1.34
N VAL A 110 -23.93 -14.47 -1.55
CA VAL A 110 -25.24 -14.59 -2.19
C VAL A 110 -25.36 -13.57 -3.30
N TYR A 111 -25.98 -13.98 -4.40
CA TYR A 111 -26.25 -13.11 -5.53
C TYR A 111 -27.75 -12.86 -5.65
N ASP A 112 -28.11 -11.67 -6.12
CA ASP A 112 -29.47 -11.38 -6.55
C ASP A 112 -29.78 -12.01 -7.93
N GLU A 113 -31.00 -11.81 -8.41
CA GLU A 113 -31.48 -12.34 -9.70
C GLU A 113 -30.65 -11.85 -10.90
N TYR A 114 -29.96 -10.72 -10.76
CA TYR A 114 -29.09 -10.13 -11.77
C TYR A 114 -27.62 -10.57 -11.61
N GLY A 115 -27.33 -11.48 -10.68
CA GLY A 115 -25.99 -12.01 -10.43
C GLY A 115 -25.07 -11.08 -9.65
N ARG A 116 -25.62 -10.13 -8.90
CA ARG A 116 -24.86 -9.11 -8.15
C ARG A 116 -24.86 -9.40 -6.66
N GLU A 117 -23.79 -9.06 -5.98
CA GLU A 117 -23.67 -9.22 -4.52
C GLU A 117 -24.28 -7.99 -3.80
N SER A 118 -25.61 -7.97 -3.70
CA SER A 118 -26.33 -6.91 -2.95
C SER A 118 -26.09 -7.01 -1.43
N TYR A 119 -25.72 -8.19 -0.94
CA TYR A 119 -25.43 -8.45 0.47
C TYR A 119 -24.09 -9.15 0.61
N LYS A 120 -23.15 -8.48 1.26
CA LYS A 120 -21.83 -9.03 1.58
C LYS A 120 -21.77 -9.41 3.05
N TYR A 121 -21.91 -10.70 3.32
CA TYR A 121 -21.98 -11.23 4.67
C TYR A 121 -20.61 -11.23 5.36
N LEU A 122 -20.61 -10.92 6.65
CA LEU A 122 -19.40 -10.99 7.46
C LEU A 122 -18.90 -12.43 7.61
N PRO A 123 -17.57 -12.65 7.64
CA PRO A 123 -17.00 -13.96 7.93
C PRO A 123 -17.40 -14.47 9.31
N PHE A 124 -17.71 -15.75 9.45
CA PHE A 124 -18.05 -16.34 10.75
C PHE A 124 -17.34 -17.68 10.98
N VAL A 125 -17.21 -18.05 12.24
CA VAL A 125 -16.61 -19.33 12.63
C VAL A 125 -17.72 -20.38 12.77
N GLN A 126 -17.59 -21.51 12.07
CA GLN A 126 -18.53 -22.62 12.19
C GLN A 126 -18.46 -23.24 13.59
N GLN A 127 -19.62 -23.55 14.16
CA GLN A 127 -19.71 -24.08 15.52
C GLN A 127 -19.75 -25.62 15.53
N THR A 128 -20.40 -26.23 14.54
CA THR A 128 -20.70 -27.66 14.53
C THR A 128 -19.63 -28.54 13.88
N SER A 129 -18.94 -28.05 12.85
CA SER A 129 -17.97 -28.82 12.05
C SER A 129 -16.66 -28.05 11.80
N SER A 130 -15.59 -28.81 11.56
CA SER A 130 -14.23 -28.32 11.28
C SER A 130 -13.54 -29.14 10.18
N ASP A 131 -14.34 -29.65 9.24
CA ASP A 131 -13.90 -30.57 8.18
C ASP A 131 -13.32 -29.84 6.95
N GLY A 132 -13.42 -28.51 6.88
CA GLY A 132 -13.02 -27.71 5.72
C GLY A 132 -13.90 -27.93 4.50
N LYS A 133 -15.04 -28.61 4.65
CA LYS A 133 -15.98 -28.90 3.55
C LYS A 133 -17.01 -27.78 3.39
N PHE A 134 -17.72 -27.84 2.26
CA PHE A 134 -18.83 -26.94 1.94
C PHE A 134 -19.91 -26.98 3.02
N LYS A 135 -20.43 -25.81 3.42
CA LYS A 135 -21.55 -25.70 4.35
C LYS A 135 -22.84 -25.36 3.57
N SER A 136 -23.88 -26.18 3.69
CA SER A 136 -25.12 -26.02 2.91
C SER A 136 -25.97 -24.82 3.35
N ASP A 137 -26.03 -24.54 4.65
CA ASP A 137 -26.78 -23.41 5.21
C ASP A 137 -25.86 -22.46 6.01
N PRO A 138 -24.96 -21.70 5.33
CA PRO A 138 -24.02 -20.84 6.04
C PRO A 138 -24.68 -19.56 6.56
N PHE A 139 -25.77 -19.08 5.94
CA PHE A 139 -26.41 -17.81 6.33
C PHE A 139 -27.11 -17.92 7.68
N ASN A 140 -27.82 -19.02 7.91
CA ASN A 140 -28.43 -19.29 9.21
C ASN A 140 -27.36 -19.54 10.28
N ALA A 141 -26.33 -20.32 9.94
CA ALA A 141 -25.19 -20.57 10.83
C ALA A 141 -24.47 -19.27 11.23
N GLN A 142 -24.32 -18.32 10.30
CA GLN A 142 -23.75 -17.00 10.55
C GLN A 142 -24.63 -16.19 11.52
N SER A 143 -25.94 -16.16 11.29
CA SER A 143 -26.87 -15.49 12.21
C SER A 143 -26.81 -16.09 13.62
N ILE A 144 -26.73 -17.41 13.76
CA ILE A 144 -26.63 -18.08 15.06
C ILE A 144 -25.30 -17.72 15.74
N PHE A 145 -24.20 -17.71 14.99
CA PHE A 145 -22.88 -17.36 15.51
C PHE A 145 -22.89 -15.96 16.12
N TYR A 146 -23.27 -14.95 15.37
CA TYR A 146 -23.22 -13.56 15.85
C TYR A 146 -24.25 -13.23 16.93
N LYS A 147 -25.41 -13.91 16.94
CA LYS A 147 -26.42 -13.77 18.01
C LYS A 147 -26.06 -14.50 19.30
N ASN A 148 -25.03 -15.34 19.29
CA ASN A 148 -24.56 -16.02 20.49
C ASN A 148 -23.83 -15.02 21.42
N GLY A 149 -24.54 -14.49 22.41
CA GLY A 149 -24.01 -13.51 23.37
C GLY A 149 -22.88 -14.02 24.27
N LEU A 150 -22.69 -15.34 24.39
CA LEU A 150 -21.57 -15.92 25.13
C LEU A 150 -20.28 -15.90 24.30
N LEU A 151 -20.38 -16.21 23.00
CA LEU A 151 -19.23 -16.19 22.09
C LEU A 151 -18.90 -14.78 21.62
N ASN A 152 -19.92 -13.94 21.43
CA ASN A 152 -19.82 -12.64 20.80
C ASN A 152 -20.49 -11.54 21.65
N PRO A 153 -20.04 -11.31 22.90
CA PRO A 153 -20.68 -10.37 23.81
C PRO A 153 -20.71 -8.92 23.30
N GLY A 154 -19.72 -8.51 22.48
CA GLY A 154 -19.64 -7.15 21.92
C GLY A 154 -20.73 -6.79 20.90
N VAL A 155 -21.33 -7.79 20.24
CA VAL A 155 -22.37 -7.61 19.22
C VAL A 155 -23.74 -8.14 19.69
N ALA A 156 -23.88 -8.45 20.99
CA ALA A 156 -25.14 -8.90 21.55
C ALA A 156 -26.28 -7.87 21.32
N GLY A 157 -27.33 -8.25 20.61
CA GLY A 157 -28.44 -7.37 20.23
C GLY A 157 -28.26 -6.63 18.88
N GLU A 158 -27.16 -6.88 18.16
CA GLU A 158 -27.08 -6.57 16.73
C GLU A 158 -27.91 -7.57 15.92
N ASN A 159 -28.47 -7.12 14.80
CA ASN A 159 -29.20 -7.97 13.84
C ASN A 159 -28.60 -7.94 12.43
N ILE A 160 -27.74 -6.96 12.14
CA ILE A 160 -27.18 -6.72 10.81
C ILE A 160 -25.73 -7.17 10.76
N PHE A 161 -25.48 -8.31 10.10
CA PHE A 161 -24.15 -8.95 10.00
C PHE A 161 -23.64 -9.01 8.55
N TYR A 162 -24.00 -8.00 7.77
CA TYR A 162 -23.66 -7.89 6.36
C TYR A 162 -23.54 -6.41 5.98
N THR A 163 -22.75 -6.13 4.96
CA THR A 163 -22.83 -4.89 4.19
C THR A 163 -23.95 -5.04 3.17
N LYS A 164 -24.76 -4.00 2.98
CA LYS A 164 -25.77 -3.94 1.91
C LYS A 164 -25.35 -2.93 0.86
N VAL A 165 -25.43 -3.29 -0.41
CA VAL A 165 -25.24 -2.37 -1.53
C VAL A 165 -26.56 -2.26 -2.29
N GLU A 166 -27.02 -1.03 -2.48
CA GLU A 166 -28.16 -0.72 -3.33
C GLU A 166 -27.64 -0.20 -4.67
N TYR A 167 -28.07 -0.85 -5.74
CA TYR A 167 -27.67 -0.51 -7.10
C TYR A 167 -28.74 0.32 -7.81
N GLU A 168 -28.30 1.14 -8.75
CA GLU A 168 -29.16 1.83 -9.70
C GLU A 168 -29.93 0.82 -10.55
N GLN A 169 -31.22 1.06 -10.78
CA GLN A 169 -32.06 0.26 -11.69
C GLN A 169 -31.77 0.61 -13.16
N SER A 170 -30.49 0.57 -13.52
CA SER A 170 -29.97 0.88 -14.85
C SER A 170 -29.06 -0.25 -15.30
N PRO A 171 -28.98 -0.55 -16.61
CA PRO A 171 -28.02 -1.51 -17.14
C PRO A 171 -26.56 -1.24 -16.73
N LEU A 172 -26.24 0.01 -16.37
CA LEU A 172 -24.90 0.40 -15.89
C LEU A 172 -24.56 -0.18 -14.51
N ASN A 173 -25.55 -0.61 -13.75
CA ASN A 173 -25.39 -1.33 -12.49
C ASN A 173 -24.46 -0.62 -11.46
N ARG A 174 -24.59 0.69 -11.32
CA ARG A 174 -23.75 1.50 -10.44
C ARG A 174 -24.27 1.48 -8.99
N PRO A 175 -23.38 1.46 -7.97
CA PRO A 175 -23.80 1.48 -6.57
C PRO A 175 -24.32 2.87 -6.18
N LEU A 176 -25.58 2.97 -5.74
CA LEU A 176 -26.17 4.21 -5.23
C LEU A 176 -25.92 4.38 -3.73
N LYS A 177 -26.05 3.31 -2.95
CA LYS A 177 -25.85 3.35 -1.50
C LYS A 177 -25.12 2.12 -1.01
N SER A 178 -24.22 2.31 -0.06
CA SER A 178 -23.52 1.23 0.62
C SER A 178 -23.68 1.41 2.13
N TYR A 179 -24.18 0.38 2.79
CA TYR A 179 -24.46 0.36 4.22
C TYR A 179 -23.45 -0.54 4.92
N ALA A 180 -22.76 0.00 5.92
CA ALA A 180 -21.87 -0.77 6.80
C ALA A 180 -22.68 -1.78 7.66
N PRO A 181 -22.05 -2.86 8.14
CA PRO A 181 -22.70 -3.82 9.03
C PRO A 181 -22.97 -3.22 10.42
N GLY A 182 -24.06 -3.66 11.06
CA GLY A 182 -24.51 -3.21 12.39
C GLY A 182 -25.76 -2.34 12.34
N ASN A 183 -26.58 -2.39 13.39
CA ASN A 183 -27.88 -1.72 13.44
C ASN A 183 -27.75 -0.20 13.29
N SER A 184 -26.68 0.39 13.84
CA SER A 184 -26.43 1.84 13.81
C SER A 184 -26.16 2.40 12.41
N TRP A 185 -25.84 1.54 11.44
CA TRP A 185 -25.43 1.96 10.10
C TRP A 185 -26.54 1.82 9.05
N VAL A 186 -27.67 1.21 9.41
CA VAL A 186 -28.80 0.99 8.49
C VAL A 186 -29.42 2.31 7.98
N THR A 187 -29.29 3.40 8.74
CA THR A 187 -29.78 4.73 8.35
C THR A 187 -28.68 5.67 7.89
N ARG A 188 -27.42 5.20 7.86
CA ARG A 188 -26.23 6.02 7.58
C ARG A 188 -25.40 5.43 6.44
N PRO A 189 -25.96 5.31 5.22
CA PRO A 189 -25.21 4.81 4.08
C PRO A 189 -24.17 5.81 3.62
N ILE A 190 -23.13 5.29 2.98
CA ILE A 190 -22.38 6.05 1.97
C ILE A 190 -23.28 6.14 0.73
N GLU A 191 -23.53 7.35 0.24
CA GLU A 191 -24.40 7.58 -0.93
C GLU A 191 -23.58 8.12 -2.11
N ASN A 192 -23.71 7.50 -3.29
CA ASN A 192 -23.16 8.02 -4.54
C ASN A 192 -24.29 8.67 -5.36
N ARG A 193 -24.05 9.87 -5.85
CA ARG A 193 -24.93 10.58 -6.78
C ARG A 193 -24.16 10.89 -8.06
N TYR A 194 -24.62 10.30 -9.14
CA TYR A 194 -24.08 10.51 -10.48
C TYR A 194 -24.85 11.61 -11.19
N ALA A 195 -24.14 12.65 -11.61
CA ALA A 195 -24.70 13.81 -12.27
C ALA A 195 -23.72 14.34 -13.33
N VAL A 196 -24.06 15.45 -13.96
CA VAL A 196 -23.16 16.25 -14.77
C VAL A 196 -22.98 17.62 -14.13
N ASN A 197 -21.87 18.31 -14.45
CA ASN A 197 -21.61 19.63 -13.89
C ASN A 197 -22.65 20.66 -14.32
N ALA A 198 -22.95 21.60 -13.41
CA ALA A 198 -23.77 22.78 -13.69
C ALA A 198 -22.90 24.05 -13.78
N VAL A 199 -23.46 25.14 -14.32
CA VAL A 199 -22.75 26.44 -14.37
C VAL A 199 -22.40 26.94 -12.95
N SER A 200 -23.26 26.66 -11.96
CA SER A 200 -23.05 27.04 -10.56
C SER A 200 -21.91 26.29 -9.86
N ASP A 201 -21.42 25.19 -10.44
CA ASP A 201 -20.24 24.48 -9.92
C ASP A 201 -18.94 25.28 -10.17
N SER A 202 -18.96 26.22 -11.13
CA SER A 202 -17.87 27.14 -11.49
C SER A 202 -16.51 26.45 -11.65
N VAL A 203 -16.49 25.27 -12.27
CA VAL A 203 -15.27 24.49 -12.50
C VAL A 203 -14.38 25.22 -13.51
N ARG A 204 -13.18 25.62 -13.10
CA ARG A 204 -12.22 26.31 -13.97
C ARG A 204 -11.68 25.37 -15.05
N LEU A 205 -11.58 25.87 -16.28
CA LEU A 205 -10.86 25.21 -17.36
C LEU A 205 -9.41 25.71 -17.33
N TRP A 206 -8.47 24.79 -17.10
CA TRP A 206 -7.04 25.07 -17.05
C TRP A 206 -6.37 24.55 -18.32
N ASN A 207 -5.62 25.42 -18.99
CA ASN A 207 -4.77 25.04 -20.11
C ASN A 207 -3.31 25.17 -19.69
N MET A 208 -2.50 24.20 -20.08
CA MET A 208 -1.05 24.27 -19.88
C MET A 208 -0.44 25.29 -20.85
N GLY A 209 0.14 26.36 -20.30
CA GLY A 209 1.02 27.24 -21.04
C GLY A 209 2.43 26.64 -21.17
N ALA A 210 3.39 27.45 -21.60
CA ALA A 210 4.79 27.01 -21.76
C ALA A 210 5.43 26.56 -20.43
N ILE A 211 5.08 27.21 -19.31
CA ILE A 211 5.68 26.95 -17.99
C ILE A 211 4.59 26.75 -16.93
N LEU A 212 3.65 27.68 -16.84
CA LEU A 212 2.57 27.68 -15.85
C LEU A 212 1.20 27.46 -16.52
N PRO A 213 0.25 26.82 -15.82
CA PRO A 213 -1.11 26.70 -16.30
C PRO A 213 -1.85 28.03 -16.19
N THR A 214 -2.77 28.27 -17.12
CA THR A 214 -3.61 29.47 -17.17
C THR A 214 -5.08 29.08 -17.25
N SER A 215 -5.96 29.88 -16.67
CA SER A 215 -7.40 29.66 -16.74
C SER A 215 -8.14 30.93 -17.06
N THR A 216 -8.75 31.01 -18.24
CA THR A 216 -9.53 32.16 -18.70
C THR A 216 -11.04 31.93 -18.65
N SER A 217 -11.48 30.67 -18.59
CA SER A 217 -12.89 30.29 -18.66
C SER A 217 -13.25 29.15 -17.70
N ASN A 218 -14.55 28.86 -17.61
CA ASN A 218 -15.11 27.73 -16.87
C ASN A 218 -15.63 26.69 -17.84
N TYR A 219 -15.69 25.43 -17.40
CA TYR A 219 -16.49 24.42 -18.08
C TYR A 219 -17.97 24.81 -18.08
N GLY A 220 -18.62 24.67 -19.23
CA GLY A 220 -20.06 24.82 -19.39
C GLY A 220 -20.83 23.67 -18.74
N ALA A 221 -22.14 23.84 -18.56
CA ALA A 221 -22.98 22.77 -18.01
C ALA A 221 -22.97 21.52 -18.92
N GLY A 222 -22.96 20.33 -18.30
CA GLY A 222 -22.99 19.06 -19.01
C GLY A 222 -21.67 18.64 -19.69
N GLN A 223 -20.58 19.35 -19.45
CA GLN A 223 -19.28 19.06 -20.08
C GLN A 223 -18.42 18.06 -19.28
N LEU A 224 -18.66 17.94 -17.98
CA LEU A 224 -17.94 17.08 -17.06
C LEU A 224 -18.92 16.12 -16.37
N GLU A 225 -18.48 14.88 -16.17
CA GLU A 225 -19.13 13.96 -15.25
C GLU A 225 -18.89 14.44 -13.82
N LYS A 226 -19.95 14.41 -13.01
CA LYS A 226 -19.93 14.83 -11.60
C LYS A 226 -20.36 13.65 -10.75
N ASN A 227 -19.44 13.14 -9.94
CA ASN A 227 -19.76 12.13 -8.92
C ASN A 227 -19.73 12.79 -7.53
N VAL A 228 -20.81 12.66 -6.79
CA VAL A 228 -20.91 13.15 -5.40
C VAL A 228 -20.99 11.94 -4.48
N VAL A 229 -20.05 11.83 -3.55
CA VAL A 229 -20.05 10.83 -2.48
C VAL A 229 -20.41 11.52 -1.18
N LEU A 230 -21.48 11.07 -0.53
CA LEU A 230 -21.80 11.44 0.84
C LEU A 230 -21.27 10.36 1.77
N ASP A 231 -20.51 10.76 2.79
CA ASP A 231 -20.10 9.86 3.85
C ASP A 231 -21.25 9.57 4.83
N GLU A 232 -20.98 8.69 5.79
CA GLU A 232 -21.96 8.23 6.79
C GLU A 232 -22.29 9.32 7.83
N GLN A 233 -21.58 10.45 7.80
CA GLN A 233 -21.80 11.65 8.59
C GLN A 233 -22.53 12.74 7.78
N GLY A 234 -22.74 12.54 6.48
CA GLY A 234 -23.38 13.46 5.55
C GLY A 234 -22.45 14.51 4.94
N ASN A 235 -21.12 14.40 5.13
CA ASN A 235 -20.16 15.27 4.44
C ASN A 235 -20.00 14.83 2.99
N GLN A 236 -19.77 15.80 2.12
CA GLN A 236 -19.71 15.59 0.68
C GLN A 236 -18.28 15.62 0.16
N LEU A 237 -17.99 14.68 -0.73
CA LEU A 237 -16.86 14.69 -1.64
C LEU A 237 -17.40 14.75 -3.08
N ILE A 238 -16.93 15.70 -3.87
CA ILE A 238 -17.33 15.85 -5.27
C ILE A 238 -16.12 15.68 -6.16
N GLU A 239 -16.24 14.79 -7.16
CA GLU A 239 -15.24 14.60 -8.20
C GLU A 239 -15.84 15.01 -9.55
N PHE A 240 -15.10 15.82 -10.30
CA PHE A 240 -15.43 16.20 -11.65
C PHE A 240 -14.44 15.57 -12.62
N ARG A 241 -14.93 14.85 -13.61
CA ARG A 241 -14.12 14.16 -14.61
C ARG A 241 -14.47 14.61 -16.02
N ASP A 242 -13.47 14.64 -16.89
CA ASP A 242 -13.71 14.93 -18.30
C ASP A 242 -14.18 13.68 -19.07
N LYS A 243 -14.33 13.82 -20.39
CA LYS A 243 -14.81 12.74 -21.27
C LYS A 243 -13.80 11.60 -21.45
N GLU A 244 -12.57 11.78 -21.00
CA GLU A 244 -11.50 10.79 -21.03
C GLU A 244 -11.28 10.18 -19.63
N ASP A 245 -12.23 10.35 -18.71
CA ASP A 245 -12.21 9.87 -17.31
C ASP A 245 -11.05 10.44 -16.46
N ARG A 246 -10.47 11.58 -16.88
CA ARG A 246 -9.44 12.27 -16.09
C ARG A 246 -10.10 13.13 -15.03
N LEU A 247 -9.65 13.00 -13.79
CA LEU A 247 -10.11 13.83 -12.67
C LEU A 247 -9.63 15.27 -12.86
N ILE A 248 -10.55 16.22 -13.04
CA ILE A 248 -10.24 17.65 -13.25
C ILE A 248 -10.26 18.43 -11.94
N LEU A 249 -11.25 18.15 -11.10
CA LEU A 249 -11.45 18.85 -9.82
C LEU A 249 -11.98 17.89 -8.77
N LYS A 250 -11.37 17.91 -7.60
CA LYS A 250 -11.86 17.28 -6.38
C LYS A 250 -12.26 18.34 -5.37
N LYS A 251 -13.47 18.28 -4.84
CA LYS A 251 -13.96 19.16 -3.77
C LYS A 251 -14.26 18.34 -2.52
N THR A 252 -13.73 18.74 -1.38
CA THR A 252 -14.07 18.18 -0.06
C THR A 252 -14.81 19.24 0.75
N GLN A 253 -15.98 18.90 1.27
CA GLN A 253 -16.79 19.83 2.06
C GLN A 253 -16.10 20.17 3.38
N ILE A 254 -16.09 21.45 3.75
CA ILE A 254 -15.64 21.91 5.07
C ILE A 254 -16.72 22.69 5.84
N SER A 255 -17.63 23.35 5.13
CA SER A 255 -18.74 24.09 5.73
C SER A 255 -19.96 23.17 5.85
N SER A 256 -20.73 23.29 6.93
CA SER A 256 -21.99 22.56 7.11
C SER A 256 -23.02 22.90 6.03
N ASN A 257 -22.99 24.14 5.51
CA ASN A 257 -23.80 24.57 4.38
C ASN A 257 -22.88 25.24 3.34
N PRO A 258 -22.30 24.46 2.41
CA PRO A 258 -21.38 24.99 1.42
C PRO A 258 -22.13 25.87 0.40
N GLY A 259 -21.46 26.92 -0.07
CA GLY A 259 -22.00 27.81 -1.10
C GLY A 259 -21.78 27.27 -2.51
N THR A 260 -22.00 28.12 -3.51
CA THR A 260 -21.70 27.83 -4.92
C THR A 260 -20.21 27.88 -5.22
N GLY A 261 -19.78 27.22 -6.31
CA GLY A 261 -18.38 27.24 -6.73
C GLY A 261 -17.44 26.65 -5.69
N HIS A 262 -16.58 27.48 -5.11
CA HIS A 262 -15.49 27.07 -4.21
C HIS A 262 -15.75 27.44 -2.74
N VAL A 263 -16.88 28.10 -2.44
CA VAL A 263 -17.17 28.59 -1.08
C VAL A 263 -17.54 27.43 -0.15
N GLY A 264 -16.77 27.22 0.91
CA GLY A 264 -16.99 26.13 1.86
C GLY A 264 -16.48 24.76 1.37
N TRP A 265 -15.60 24.76 0.37
CA TRP A 265 -14.99 23.57 -0.23
C TRP A 265 -13.47 23.67 -0.27
N LEU A 266 -12.78 22.58 0.10
CA LEU A 266 -11.36 22.40 -0.24
C LEU A 266 -11.27 21.85 -1.66
N CYS A 267 -10.79 22.67 -2.58
CA CYS A 267 -10.74 22.36 -3.99
C CYS A 267 -9.32 21.96 -4.41
N THR A 268 -9.15 20.84 -5.11
CA THR A 268 -7.88 20.43 -5.72
C THR A 268 -8.08 20.30 -7.22
N TYR A 269 -7.37 21.11 -8.01
CA TYR A 269 -7.38 21.00 -9.46
C TYR A 269 -6.23 20.13 -9.96
N TYR A 270 -6.51 19.37 -11.01
CA TYR A 270 -5.55 18.56 -11.74
C TYR A 270 -5.51 19.09 -13.17
N VAL A 271 -4.33 19.49 -13.62
CA VAL A 271 -4.14 20.14 -14.92
C VAL A 271 -3.31 19.23 -15.80
N TYR A 272 -3.85 18.93 -16.98
CA TYR A 272 -3.26 18.04 -17.97
C TYR A 272 -2.75 18.83 -19.17
N ASP A 273 -1.75 18.30 -19.88
CA ASP A 273 -1.40 18.79 -21.22
C ASP A 273 -2.25 18.13 -22.32
N ASP A 274 -2.06 18.56 -23.57
CA ASP A 274 -2.80 18.06 -24.74
C ASP A 274 -2.58 16.57 -25.01
N LEU A 275 -1.51 15.98 -24.45
CA LEU A 275 -1.23 14.55 -24.52
C LEU A 275 -1.84 13.76 -23.34
N GLY A 276 -2.55 14.44 -22.45
CA GLY A 276 -3.20 13.85 -21.28
C GLY A 276 -2.29 13.59 -20.09
N ASN A 277 -1.05 14.09 -20.08
CA ASN A 277 -0.15 13.93 -18.94
C ASN A 277 -0.51 14.93 -17.83
N LEU A 278 -0.54 14.48 -16.58
CA LEU A 278 -0.78 15.37 -15.43
C LEU A 278 0.43 16.27 -15.22
N ARG A 279 0.30 17.57 -15.50
CA ARG A 279 1.39 18.56 -15.41
C ARG A 279 1.39 19.35 -14.12
N PHE A 280 0.22 19.66 -13.58
CA PHE A 280 0.09 20.42 -12.33
C PHE A 280 -1.00 19.84 -11.44
N VAL A 281 -0.75 19.83 -10.14
CA VAL A 281 -1.81 19.68 -9.13
C VAL A 281 -1.80 20.95 -8.29
N ILE A 282 -2.95 21.63 -8.24
CA ILE A 282 -3.17 22.88 -7.51
C ILE A 282 -3.96 22.52 -6.25
N PRO A 283 -3.31 22.39 -5.08
CA PRO A 283 -3.95 21.96 -3.84
C PRO A 283 -4.87 23.04 -3.25
N PRO A 284 -5.66 22.72 -2.21
CA PRO A 284 -6.65 23.64 -1.65
C PRO A 284 -6.08 25.00 -1.22
N LEU A 285 -4.90 25.02 -0.60
CA LEU A 285 -4.27 26.27 -0.17
C LEU A 285 -3.85 27.15 -1.37
N ALA A 286 -3.38 26.55 -2.47
CA ALA A 286 -3.07 27.28 -3.69
C ALA A 286 -4.35 27.81 -4.36
N VAL A 287 -5.43 27.01 -4.39
CA VAL A 287 -6.72 27.46 -4.90
C VAL A 287 -7.26 28.64 -4.10
N GLU A 288 -7.17 28.59 -2.77
CA GLU A 288 -7.56 29.69 -1.89
C GLU A 288 -6.75 30.96 -2.15
N ALA A 289 -5.46 30.85 -2.45
CA ALA A 289 -4.60 31.98 -2.79
C ALA A 289 -4.95 32.62 -4.16
N ILE A 290 -5.41 31.84 -5.13
CA ILE A 290 -5.65 32.31 -6.51
C ILE A 290 -7.12 32.57 -6.85
N LYS A 291 -8.10 32.10 -6.06
CA LYS A 291 -9.53 32.12 -6.45
C LYS A 291 -10.11 33.50 -6.81
N GLY A 292 -9.46 34.59 -6.41
CA GLY A 292 -9.84 35.95 -6.80
C GLY A 292 -9.45 36.33 -8.23
N THR A 293 -8.30 35.86 -8.73
CA THR A 293 -7.74 36.24 -10.04
C THR A 293 -7.58 35.07 -11.01
N TRP A 294 -7.56 33.84 -10.51
CA TRP A 294 -7.24 32.60 -11.22
C TRP A 294 -5.88 32.62 -11.93
N ALA A 295 -4.95 33.44 -11.42
CA ALA A 295 -3.58 33.54 -11.94
C ALA A 295 -2.59 32.87 -10.97
N ILE A 296 -1.79 31.95 -11.50
CA ILE A 296 -0.69 31.33 -10.76
C ILE A 296 0.60 32.08 -11.11
N ASN A 297 1.28 32.62 -10.09
CA ASN A 297 2.62 33.18 -10.22
C ASN A 297 3.67 32.14 -9.76
N ASP A 298 4.94 32.41 -10.05
CA ASP A 298 6.04 31.48 -9.71
C ASP A 298 6.12 31.19 -8.21
N GLY A 299 5.87 32.17 -7.35
CA GLY A 299 5.90 31.98 -5.89
C GLY A 299 4.84 30.97 -5.41
N ILE A 300 3.61 31.06 -5.92
CA ILE A 300 2.53 30.12 -5.62
C ILE A 300 2.83 28.76 -6.25
N ALA A 301 3.27 28.73 -7.51
CA ALA A 301 3.60 27.50 -8.21
C ALA A 301 4.69 26.71 -7.46
N ASP A 302 5.71 27.40 -6.97
CA ASP A 302 6.88 26.77 -6.35
C ASP A 302 6.64 26.36 -4.90
N GLN A 303 5.87 27.15 -4.15
CA GLN A 303 5.65 26.90 -2.73
C GLN A 303 4.43 26.02 -2.46
N LEU A 304 3.42 26.02 -3.34
CA LEU A 304 2.13 25.39 -3.05
C LEU A 304 1.66 24.36 -4.09
N CYS A 305 2.19 24.35 -5.31
CA CYS A 305 1.73 23.43 -6.36
C CYS A 305 2.68 22.26 -6.60
N PHE A 306 2.12 21.12 -6.99
CA PHE A 306 2.91 20.02 -7.56
C PHE A 306 3.07 20.25 -9.06
N GLN A 307 4.27 20.02 -9.58
CA GLN A 307 4.60 20.23 -10.98
C GLN A 307 5.28 19.00 -11.55
N TYR A 308 4.92 18.63 -12.77
CA TYR A 308 5.48 17.48 -13.47
C TYR A 308 5.80 17.85 -14.92
N GLN A 309 6.89 17.31 -15.43
CA GLN A 309 7.25 17.40 -16.84
C GLN A 309 7.57 16.01 -17.37
N TYR A 310 7.22 15.80 -18.63
CA TYR A 310 7.36 14.51 -19.31
C TYR A 310 8.19 14.69 -20.58
N ASP A 311 8.86 13.62 -20.98
CA ASP A 311 9.49 13.54 -22.30
C ASP A 311 8.48 13.15 -23.39
N VAL A 312 8.96 13.05 -24.64
CA VAL A 312 8.15 12.65 -25.80
C VAL A 312 7.60 11.21 -25.71
N ARG A 313 8.10 10.40 -24.76
CA ARG A 313 7.63 9.04 -24.47
C ARG A 313 6.70 9.00 -23.25
N GLN A 314 6.24 10.15 -22.75
CA GLN A 314 5.39 10.28 -21.57
C GLN A 314 6.03 9.78 -20.26
N ARG A 315 7.37 9.76 -20.17
CA ARG A 315 8.10 9.45 -18.93
C ARG A 315 8.35 10.71 -18.13
N MET A 316 8.11 10.68 -16.81
CA MET A 316 8.29 11.84 -15.95
C MET A 316 9.78 12.19 -15.79
N ILE A 317 10.23 13.31 -16.36
CA ILE A 317 11.64 13.75 -16.34
C ILE A 317 11.93 14.82 -15.27
N VAL A 318 10.89 15.52 -14.81
CA VAL A 318 10.99 16.50 -13.73
C VAL A 318 9.79 16.35 -12.81
N LYS A 319 10.05 16.33 -11.51
CA LYS A 319 9.05 16.39 -10.45
C LYS A 319 9.37 17.55 -9.52
N LYS A 320 8.40 18.40 -9.21
CA LYS A 320 8.51 19.43 -8.17
C LYS A 320 7.38 19.24 -7.17
N VAL A 321 7.77 19.13 -5.91
CA VAL A 321 6.84 19.08 -4.77
C VAL A 321 6.83 20.48 -4.13
N PRO A 322 5.67 20.95 -3.62
CA PRO A 322 5.57 22.22 -2.92
C PRO A 322 6.67 22.42 -1.88
N GLY A 323 7.36 23.55 -1.93
CA GLY A 323 8.39 23.93 -0.95
C GLY A 323 9.74 23.20 -1.10
N VAL A 324 9.89 22.33 -2.11
CA VAL A 324 11.14 21.61 -2.42
C VAL A 324 11.61 21.97 -3.82
N GLY A 325 12.92 21.91 -4.05
CA GLY A 325 13.47 22.07 -5.39
C GLY A 325 13.07 20.92 -6.32
N GLN A 326 13.27 21.13 -7.63
CA GLN A 326 12.96 20.11 -8.64
C GLN A 326 13.81 18.86 -8.46
N ILE A 327 13.22 17.69 -8.74
CA ILE A 327 13.91 16.41 -8.88
C ILE A 327 13.99 16.10 -10.36
N PHE A 328 15.20 15.90 -10.86
CA PHE A 328 15.45 15.51 -12.24
C PHE A 328 15.60 13.99 -12.34
N MET A 329 15.07 13.44 -13.43
CA MET A 329 15.05 12.01 -13.71
C MET A 329 15.57 11.77 -15.12
N VAL A 330 16.40 10.74 -15.29
CA VAL A 330 16.98 10.33 -16.57
C VAL A 330 16.79 8.83 -16.73
N TYR A 331 16.31 8.44 -17.91
CA TYR A 331 15.98 7.06 -18.22
C TYR A 331 16.90 6.49 -19.30
N ASP A 332 17.11 5.18 -19.29
CA ASP A 332 17.79 4.48 -20.38
C ASP A 332 16.85 4.08 -21.53
N VAL A 333 17.43 3.37 -22.52
CA VAL A 333 16.70 2.83 -23.67
C VAL A 333 15.64 1.80 -23.30
N ARG A 334 15.75 1.16 -22.13
CA ARG A 334 14.80 0.17 -21.58
C ARG A 334 13.77 0.81 -20.65
N ASP A 335 13.66 2.13 -20.62
CA ASP A 335 12.75 2.90 -19.75
C ASP A 335 13.02 2.76 -18.25
N ARG A 336 14.24 2.40 -17.87
CA ARG A 336 14.64 2.28 -16.47
C ARG A 336 15.17 3.60 -15.97
N LEU A 337 14.81 3.98 -14.74
CA LEU A 337 15.31 5.19 -14.09
C LEU A 337 16.76 4.98 -13.67
N VAL A 338 17.70 5.63 -14.36
CA VAL A 338 19.14 5.44 -14.13
C VAL A 338 19.72 6.55 -13.28
N PHE A 339 19.40 7.81 -13.58
CA PHE A 339 19.88 8.94 -12.80
C PHE A 339 18.72 9.70 -12.17
N THR A 340 18.92 10.09 -10.92
CA THR A 340 18.06 11.02 -10.20
C THR A 340 18.91 12.09 -9.55
N GLN A 341 18.39 13.30 -9.49
CA GLN A 341 19.09 14.40 -8.85
C GLN A 341 18.12 15.39 -8.23
N ASP A 342 18.27 15.62 -6.93
CA ASP A 342 17.53 16.66 -6.21
C ASP A 342 18.23 18.03 -6.26
N SER A 343 17.62 19.05 -5.65
CA SER A 343 18.19 20.41 -5.63
C SER A 343 19.44 20.57 -4.79
N VAL A 344 19.61 19.76 -3.74
CA VAL A 344 20.78 19.83 -2.85
C VAL A 344 21.99 19.23 -3.56
N GLN A 345 21.81 18.08 -4.22
CA GLN A 345 22.82 17.44 -5.06
C GLN A 345 23.23 18.33 -6.24
N ARG A 346 22.30 19.09 -6.85
CA ARG A 346 22.61 20.09 -7.88
C ARG A 346 23.46 21.26 -7.40
N ALA A 347 23.33 21.62 -6.12
CA ALA A 347 24.02 22.78 -5.56
C ALA A 347 25.49 22.47 -5.18
N LYS A 348 25.89 21.19 -5.19
CA LYS A 348 27.27 20.77 -4.91
C LYS A 348 28.21 21.08 -6.08
N SER A 349 29.51 21.15 -5.79
CA SER A 349 30.57 21.38 -6.78
C SER A 349 31.69 20.34 -6.59
N PRO A 350 31.77 19.30 -7.46
CA PRO A 350 30.93 19.03 -8.63
C PRO A 350 29.48 18.66 -8.26
N MET A 351 28.55 18.77 -9.23
CA MET A 351 27.17 18.36 -9.01
C MET A 351 27.12 16.84 -8.81
N GLU A 352 26.21 16.39 -7.96
CA GLU A 352 26.03 14.97 -7.71
C GLU A 352 24.75 14.45 -8.39
N TRP A 353 24.77 13.21 -8.83
CA TRP A 353 23.60 12.47 -9.28
C TRP A 353 23.55 11.13 -8.57
N MET A 354 22.40 10.73 -8.03
CA MET A 354 22.21 9.36 -7.59
C MET A 354 21.95 8.48 -8.81
N VAL A 355 22.71 7.40 -8.94
CA VAL A 355 22.70 6.47 -10.06
C VAL A 355 22.23 5.11 -9.58
N THR A 356 21.41 4.44 -10.39
CA THR A 356 20.99 3.05 -10.17
C THR A 356 21.45 2.20 -11.35
N PHE A 357 22.15 1.12 -11.05
CA PHE A 357 22.59 0.12 -12.01
C PHE A 357 21.67 -1.10 -11.95
N TYR A 358 21.44 -1.68 -13.11
CA TYR A 358 20.52 -2.78 -13.29
C TYR A 358 21.21 -3.92 -14.03
N ASP A 359 20.86 -5.16 -13.70
CA ASP A 359 21.30 -6.34 -14.43
C ASP A 359 20.53 -6.56 -15.75
N GLY A 360 20.86 -7.66 -16.45
CA GLY A 360 20.18 -8.08 -17.68
C GLY A 360 18.69 -8.33 -17.49
N LEU A 361 18.31 -8.86 -16.32
CA LEU A 361 16.94 -9.19 -15.91
C LEU A 361 16.13 -8.00 -15.37
N ASN A 362 16.66 -6.77 -15.48
CA ASN A 362 15.97 -5.54 -15.04
C ASN A 362 15.80 -5.41 -13.52
N ARG A 363 16.70 -6.00 -12.73
CA ARG A 363 16.74 -5.84 -11.27
C ARG A 363 17.78 -4.78 -10.90
N PRO A 364 17.49 -3.85 -9.98
CA PRO A 364 18.50 -2.95 -9.45
C PRO A 364 19.51 -3.76 -8.63
N VAL A 365 20.79 -3.63 -8.96
CA VAL A 365 21.87 -4.39 -8.30
C VAL A 365 22.82 -3.50 -7.51
N MET A 366 22.86 -2.20 -7.83
CA MET A 366 23.84 -1.29 -7.26
C MET A 366 23.37 0.15 -7.40
N THR A 367 23.80 1.00 -6.48
CA THR A 367 23.59 2.44 -6.55
C THR A 367 24.91 3.18 -6.41
N GLY A 368 24.95 4.46 -6.76
CA GLY A 368 26.15 5.27 -6.57
C GLY A 368 25.88 6.75 -6.70
N ILE A 369 26.86 7.56 -6.32
CA ILE A 369 26.87 9.00 -6.56
C ILE A 369 27.80 9.28 -7.73
N TYR A 370 27.23 9.78 -8.82
CA TYR A 370 27.98 10.30 -9.96
C TYR A 370 28.27 11.78 -9.77
N GLN A 371 29.54 12.13 -9.64
CA GLN A 371 30.04 13.49 -9.50
C GLN A 371 30.41 14.05 -10.88
N GLY A 372 29.77 15.14 -11.31
CA GLY A 372 30.04 15.72 -12.62
C GLY A 372 29.43 17.09 -12.85
N LYS A 373 29.57 17.60 -14.07
CA LYS A 373 28.93 18.86 -14.54
C LYS A 373 27.81 18.61 -15.55
N SER A 374 27.49 17.34 -15.80
CA SER A 374 26.52 16.91 -16.81
C SER A 374 25.10 17.35 -16.42
N THR A 375 24.41 18.03 -17.34
CA THR A 375 23.01 18.39 -17.17
C THR A 375 22.11 17.18 -17.41
N ARG A 376 20.84 17.25 -16.94
CA ARG A 376 19.83 16.22 -17.21
C ARG A 376 19.72 15.89 -18.70
N ALA A 377 19.68 16.92 -19.55
CA ALA A 377 19.53 16.75 -21.00
C ALA A 377 20.74 16.05 -21.63
N ALA A 378 21.96 16.39 -21.18
CA ALA A 378 23.19 15.73 -21.64
C ALA A 378 23.21 14.25 -21.21
N LEU A 379 22.90 13.95 -19.95
CA LEU A 379 22.80 12.57 -19.47
C LEU A 379 21.71 11.79 -20.22
N GLN A 380 20.57 12.40 -20.51
CA GLN A 380 19.51 11.75 -21.28
C GLN A 380 19.96 11.43 -22.71
N ALA A 381 20.70 12.33 -23.37
CA ALA A 381 21.25 12.08 -24.70
C ALA A 381 22.23 10.91 -24.68
N THR A 382 23.12 10.85 -23.67
CA THR A 382 24.02 9.72 -23.47
C THR A 382 23.24 8.41 -23.29
N MET A 383 22.28 8.40 -22.36
CA MET A 383 21.47 7.22 -22.04
C MET A 383 20.63 6.72 -23.23
N ASN A 384 20.19 7.61 -24.12
CA ASN A 384 19.43 7.22 -25.32
C ASN A 384 20.27 6.43 -26.34
N THR A 385 21.59 6.59 -26.33
CA THR A 385 22.52 5.88 -27.25
C THR A 385 23.17 4.66 -26.61
N ALA A 386 22.90 4.44 -25.33
CA ALA A 386 23.65 3.52 -24.52
C ALA A 386 23.11 2.09 -24.68
N THR A 387 23.83 1.28 -25.46
CA THR A 387 23.41 -0.06 -25.89
C THR A 387 24.34 -1.18 -25.43
N SER A 388 25.55 -0.85 -24.93
CA SER A 388 26.55 -1.82 -24.50
C SER A 388 26.55 -2.03 -22.98
N LEU A 389 26.66 -3.29 -22.57
CA LEU A 389 27.01 -3.68 -21.20
C LEU A 389 28.54 -3.58 -21.07
N GLN A 390 29.03 -2.88 -20.05
CA GLN A 390 30.44 -2.80 -19.69
C GLN A 390 30.61 -3.15 -18.20
N PRO A 391 31.48 -4.11 -17.84
CA PRO A 391 31.71 -4.46 -16.46
C PRO A 391 32.20 -3.23 -15.68
N ILE A 392 31.56 -2.94 -14.55
CA ILE A 392 32.01 -1.91 -13.61
C ILE A 392 32.80 -2.63 -12.52
N SER A 393 34.11 -2.43 -12.50
CA SER A 393 34.93 -2.77 -11.34
C SER A 393 34.92 -1.58 -10.38
N TYR A 394 34.51 -1.81 -9.13
CA TYR A 394 34.65 -0.81 -8.07
C TYR A 394 35.42 -1.42 -6.91
N ILE A 395 36.20 -0.58 -6.25
CA ILE A 395 36.94 -0.97 -5.06
C ILE A 395 36.04 -0.59 -3.88
N ALA A 396 35.49 -1.59 -3.18
CA ALA A 396 34.70 -1.34 -1.98
C ALA A 396 35.67 -0.92 -0.87
N SER A 397 35.47 0.24 -0.24
CA SER A 397 36.28 0.65 0.91
C SER A 397 36.28 -0.44 1.99
N ALA A 398 37.46 -0.82 2.45
CA ALA A 398 37.63 -1.87 3.44
C ALA A 398 36.84 -1.52 4.72
N LYS A 399 36.06 -2.47 5.23
CA LYS A 399 35.27 -2.28 6.45
C LYS A 399 36.23 -2.01 7.61
N ALA A 400 35.87 -1.09 8.51
CA ALA A 400 36.65 -0.84 9.73
C ALA A 400 36.69 -2.11 10.58
N ASP A 401 35.52 -2.63 10.94
CA ASP A 401 35.37 -3.85 11.72
C ASP A 401 34.57 -4.86 10.89
N LEU A 402 35.16 -6.02 10.63
CA LEU A 402 34.57 -7.09 9.85
C LEU A 402 34.22 -8.27 10.76
N ALA A 403 32.96 -8.70 10.77
CA ALA A 403 32.52 -9.86 11.54
C ALA A 403 32.07 -10.99 10.60
N LEU A 404 32.68 -12.17 10.72
CA LEU A 404 32.47 -13.30 9.82
C LEU A 404 31.73 -14.43 10.53
N TYR A 405 30.56 -14.81 9.99
CA TYR A 405 29.72 -15.90 10.53
C TYR A 405 29.87 -17.21 9.75
N SER A 406 30.18 -17.14 8.45
CA SER A 406 30.38 -18.27 7.55
C SER A 406 31.39 -17.90 6.47
N HIS A 407 32.06 -18.89 5.88
CA HIS A 407 32.95 -18.66 4.76
C HIS A 407 32.16 -18.38 3.48
N GLU A 408 32.44 -17.25 2.84
CA GLU A 408 31.72 -16.76 1.66
C GLU A 408 32.44 -17.10 0.34
N GLY A 409 33.47 -17.95 0.39
CA GLY A 409 34.26 -18.35 -0.78
C GLY A 409 35.41 -17.40 -1.13
N ASN A 410 35.64 -16.35 -0.34
CA ASN A 410 36.71 -15.38 -0.60
C ASN A 410 38.09 -15.95 -0.27
N SER A 411 39.09 -15.62 -1.11
CA SER A 411 40.50 -15.99 -0.88
C SER A 411 41.20 -15.11 0.16
N SER A 412 40.64 -13.92 0.42
CA SER A 412 41.11 -12.96 1.42
C SER A 412 39.91 -12.24 2.06
N TYR A 413 40.07 -11.82 3.31
CA TYR A 413 39.23 -10.83 3.96
C TYR A 413 40.12 -9.74 4.55
N THR A 414 39.89 -8.49 4.13
CA THR A 414 40.64 -7.32 4.61
C THR A 414 39.74 -6.36 5.39
N ALA A 415 40.21 -5.90 6.56
CA ALA A 415 39.58 -4.85 7.35
C ALA A 415 40.61 -3.78 7.79
N THR A 416 40.17 -2.56 8.08
CA THR A 416 41.10 -1.48 8.48
C THR A 416 41.37 -1.42 9.98
N ASN A 417 40.49 -1.99 10.82
CA ASN A 417 40.63 -1.99 12.29
C ASN A 417 40.56 -3.39 12.91
N SER A 418 39.53 -4.19 12.63
CA SER A 418 39.41 -5.53 13.23
C SER A 418 38.70 -6.57 12.36
N ILE A 419 39.05 -7.85 12.56
CA ILE A 419 38.34 -8.99 11.99
C ILE A 419 37.93 -9.92 13.14
N SER A 420 36.63 -10.15 13.30
CA SER A 420 36.04 -11.00 14.33
C SER A 420 35.36 -12.22 13.71
N MET A 421 35.91 -13.40 13.94
CA MET A 421 35.29 -14.67 13.53
C MET A 421 34.31 -15.13 14.62
N LEU A 422 33.05 -15.30 14.23
CA LEU A 422 31.98 -15.71 15.12
C LEU A 422 31.71 -17.21 14.99
N ALA A 423 31.04 -17.78 15.99
CA ALA A 423 30.81 -19.22 16.06
C ALA A 423 30.06 -19.72 14.81
N GLY A 424 30.68 -20.63 14.05
CA GLY A 424 30.16 -21.14 12.77
C GLY A 424 31.05 -20.86 11.56
N PHE A 425 32.08 -20.01 11.69
CA PHE A 425 33.03 -19.78 10.61
C PHE A 425 33.96 -20.99 10.39
N ASP A 426 33.87 -21.60 9.20
CA ASP A 426 34.66 -22.75 8.78
C ASP A 426 35.08 -22.57 7.31
N THR A 427 36.38 -22.62 7.02
CA THR A 427 36.96 -22.48 5.67
C THR A 427 36.84 -23.76 4.83
N GLY A 428 36.29 -24.83 5.40
CA GLY A 428 36.18 -26.13 4.77
C GLY A 428 37.52 -26.86 4.64
N SER A 429 37.47 -28.11 4.18
CA SER A 429 38.59 -29.08 4.25
C SER A 429 39.84 -28.73 3.41
N SER A 430 39.80 -27.68 2.59
CA SER A 430 40.91 -27.28 1.71
C SER A 430 40.96 -25.78 1.38
N GLY A 431 40.14 -24.95 2.03
CA GLY A 431 40.15 -23.51 1.83
C GLY A 431 41.26 -22.85 2.66
N VAL A 432 42.27 -22.29 2.01
CA VAL A 432 43.17 -21.32 2.65
C VAL A 432 42.59 -19.93 2.40
N THR A 433 42.40 -19.17 3.47
CA THR A 433 41.89 -17.81 3.38
C THR A 433 42.78 -16.88 4.19
N ALA A 434 43.26 -15.82 3.55
CA ALA A 434 44.05 -14.80 4.20
C ALA A 434 43.13 -13.85 4.98
N MET A 435 43.55 -13.46 6.18
CA MET A 435 42.87 -12.45 7.00
C MET A 435 43.88 -11.33 7.22
N GLU A 436 43.59 -10.14 6.71
CA GLU A 436 44.53 -9.01 6.76
C GLU A 436 43.88 -7.81 7.45
N ILE A 437 44.50 -7.33 8.53
CA ILE A 437 44.18 -6.02 9.09
C ILE A 437 45.20 -5.04 8.51
N ASN A 438 44.74 -4.21 7.58
CA ASN A 438 45.57 -3.23 6.92
C ASN A 438 44.98 -1.84 7.12
N PRO A 439 45.56 -1.03 8.03
CA PRO A 439 45.07 0.31 8.35
C PRO A 439 45.07 1.26 7.15
N ASN A 440 45.84 0.93 6.10
CA ASN A 440 45.98 1.70 4.87
C ASN A 440 45.34 1.00 3.66
N ALA A 441 44.58 -0.09 3.86
CA ALA A 441 43.95 -0.79 2.74
C ALA A 441 42.93 0.09 2.04
N ALA A 442 43.23 0.43 0.78
CA ALA A 442 42.27 0.98 -0.15
C ALA A 442 41.40 -0.16 -0.70
N GLY A 443 40.54 -0.74 0.16
CA GLY A 443 39.49 -1.69 -0.23
C GLY A 443 39.94 -3.03 -0.83
N GLU A 444 39.03 -3.99 -0.87
CA GLU A 444 39.21 -5.21 -1.68
C GLU A 444 38.62 -4.96 -3.08
N HIS A 445 39.28 -5.51 -4.11
CA HIS A 445 38.69 -5.66 -5.42
C HIS A 445 37.55 -6.68 -5.30
N HIS A 446 36.33 -6.20 -5.04
CA HIS A 446 35.16 -7.00 -5.33
C HIS A 446 35.00 -7.02 -6.85
N ASP A 447 35.71 -7.96 -7.47
CA ASP A 447 35.29 -8.50 -8.74
C ASP A 447 34.01 -9.28 -8.41
N HIS A 448 32.87 -8.59 -8.39
CA HIS A 448 31.60 -9.30 -8.46
C HIS A 448 31.61 -10.00 -9.82
N LYS A 449 32.15 -11.22 -9.85
CA LYS A 449 31.80 -12.23 -10.84
C LYS A 449 30.37 -12.67 -10.54
N CYS A 450 29.42 -11.76 -10.66
CA CYS A 450 28.15 -12.21 -11.16
C CYS A 450 28.45 -12.56 -12.61
N ASP A 451 28.32 -13.84 -12.96
CA ASP A 451 28.02 -14.20 -14.33
C ASP A 451 26.94 -13.22 -14.82
N GLU A 452 27.24 -12.51 -15.90
CA GLU A 452 26.47 -11.40 -16.51
C GLU A 452 27.08 -9.99 -16.27
N SER A 453 27.97 -9.65 -17.21
CA SER A 453 28.33 -8.29 -17.65
C SER A 453 27.44 -7.15 -17.14
N PHE A 454 27.99 -6.28 -16.30
CA PHE A 454 27.33 -5.08 -15.80
C PHE A 454 27.26 -3.98 -16.86
N ALA A 455 26.50 -2.92 -16.62
CA ALA A 455 26.27 -1.84 -17.59
C ALA A 455 26.99 -0.54 -17.16
N GLN A 456 28.20 -0.29 -17.63
CA GLN A 456 28.73 1.05 -17.76
C GLN A 456 28.34 1.62 -19.12
N TYR A 457 27.74 2.81 -19.09
CA TYR A 457 27.44 3.56 -20.29
C TYR A 457 28.74 4.22 -20.78
N THR A 458 29.17 3.89 -21.99
CA THR A 458 30.50 4.10 -22.61
C THR A 458 31.09 5.52 -22.59
N ASN A 459 30.40 6.52 -22.03
CA ASN A 459 30.78 7.93 -22.07
C ASN A 459 30.89 8.59 -20.68
N ILE A 460 30.95 7.82 -19.59
CA ILE A 460 31.08 8.36 -18.22
C ILE A 460 32.29 7.70 -17.54
N SER A 461 33.31 8.51 -17.19
CA SER A 461 34.53 8.04 -16.53
C SER A 461 34.22 7.31 -15.22
N ALA A 462 34.88 6.17 -14.98
CA ALA A 462 34.79 5.41 -13.73
C ALA A 462 35.23 6.23 -12.50
N ASP A 463 36.15 7.19 -12.68
CA ASP A 463 36.68 8.06 -11.62
C ASP A 463 35.66 9.05 -11.04
N ALA A 464 34.46 9.09 -11.62
CA ALA A 464 33.39 10.00 -11.24
C ALA A 464 32.33 9.37 -10.32
N PHE A 465 32.50 8.11 -9.89
CA PHE A 465 31.48 7.39 -9.12
C PHE A 465 31.95 7.00 -7.72
N ASP A 466 31.20 7.43 -6.70
CA ASP A 466 31.23 6.82 -5.36
C ASP A 466 30.15 5.72 -5.31
N ILE A 467 30.55 4.45 -5.31
CA ILE A 467 29.65 3.30 -5.52
C ILE A 467 29.23 2.66 -4.19
N TYR A 468 27.94 2.32 -4.08
CA TYR A 468 27.33 1.63 -2.94
C TYR A 468 26.51 0.42 -3.41
N VAL A 469 26.90 -0.77 -2.97
CA VAL A 469 26.21 -2.04 -3.25
C VAL A 469 24.94 -2.14 -2.41
N LEU A 470 23.87 -2.68 -2.99
CA LEU A 470 22.60 -2.92 -2.33
C LEU A 470 22.59 -4.25 -1.55
#